data_AF-A0A8T5TLA5-F1
#
_entry.id   AF-A0A8T5TLA5-F1
#
_cell.length_a   1.000
_cell.length_b   1.000
_cell.length_c   1.000
_cell.angle_alpha   90.00
_cell.angle_beta   90.00
_cell.angle_gamma   90.00
#
_symmetry.space_group_name_H-M   'P 1'
#
loop_
_entity.id
_entity.type
_entity.pdbx_description
1 polymer ?
#
loop_
_entity_poly.entity_id
_entity_poly.type
_entity_poly.pdbx_seq_one_letter_code
_entity_poly.pdbx_strand_id
1 'polypeptide(L)'
;MSLFSRSYNLKHVFSNVLNTIDTLGSKYKTPLILRMFGALNRFNLKIENRYILCNFLDQYGDLIGLKNNIYSENNERSLNQLFLMAYKKAKDAELLNELYQEYLDSIRAICQKTEMNFNE
;
A
#
# COMPACT_ATOMS: atom_id res chain seq x y z
N MET A 1 15.17 -18.56 -10.59
CA MET A 1 15.14 -18.40 -9.11
C MET A 1 14.06 -19.31 -8.57
N SER A 2 14.33 -20.10 -7.52
CA SER A 2 13.34 -21.03 -6.97
C SER A 2 12.20 -20.29 -6.27
N LEU A 3 10.99 -20.87 -6.31
CA LEU A 3 9.81 -20.34 -5.59
C LEU A 3 10.09 -20.11 -4.09
N PHE A 4 10.89 -20.98 -3.48
CA PHE A 4 11.33 -20.89 -2.08
C PHE A 4 12.24 -19.68 -1.79
N SER A 5 13.13 -19.32 -2.72
CA SER A 5 13.99 -18.12 -2.57
C SER A 5 13.20 -16.81 -2.66
N ARG A 6 12.05 -16.83 -3.35
CA ARG A 6 11.18 -15.67 -3.54
C ARG A 6 10.28 -15.44 -2.33
N SER A 7 9.71 -16.50 -1.75
CA SER A 7 8.89 -16.40 -0.53
C SER A 7 9.71 -15.97 0.69
N TYR A 8 10.93 -16.49 0.86
CA TYR A 8 11.83 -16.10 1.95
C TYR A 8 12.19 -14.60 1.92
N ASN A 9 12.47 -14.06 0.73
CA ASN A 9 12.80 -12.64 0.56
C ASN A 9 11.62 -11.70 0.79
N LEU A 10 10.40 -12.07 0.38
CA LEU A 10 9.20 -11.30 0.70
C LEU A 10 9.01 -11.21 2.23
N LYS A 11 9.10 -12.36 2.91
CA LYS A 11 8.89 -12.44 4.36
C LYS A 11 9.86 -11.53 5.11
N HIS A 12 11.15 -11.60 4.80
CA HIS A 12 12.15 -10.77 5.50
C HIS A 12 11.97 -9.27 5.27
N VAL A 13 11.62 -8.83 4.05
CA VAL A 13 11.43 -7.40 3.78
C VAL A 13 10.12 -6.87 4.33
N PHE A 14 9.02 -7.63 4.25
CA PHE A 14 7.77 -7.21 4.89
C PHE A 14 7.89 -7.19 6.41
N SER A 15 8.60 -8.16 7.02
CA SER A 15 8.99 -8.09 8.44
C SER A 15 9.73 -6.80 8.76
N ASN A 16 10.75 -6.48 7.97
CA ASN A 16 11.53 -5.26 8.18
C ASN A 16 10.70 -3.99 7.98
N VAL A 17 9.75 -3.99 7.03
CA VAL A 17 8.82 -2.86 6.83
C VAL A 17 7.92 -2.72 8.05
N LEU A 18 7.30 -3.80 8.53
CA LEU A 18 6.43 -3.80 9.71
C LEU A 18 7.20 -3.41 10.99
N ASN A 19 8.38 -3.98 11.24
CA ASN A 19 9.23 -3.63 12.37
C ASN A 19 9.69 -2.16 12.31
N THR A 20 9.99 -1.62 11.12
CA THR A 20 10.34 -0.19 11.00
C THR A 20 9.11 0.71 11.20
N ILE A 21 7.93 0.23 10.81
CA ILE A 21 6.66 0.92 11.04
C ILE A 21 6.38 1.01 12.55
N ASP A 22 6.54 -0.09 13.28
CA ASP A 22 6.30 -0.15 14.72
C ASP A 22 7.28 0.73 15.51
N THR A 23 8.51 0.91 15.02
CA THR A 23 9.54 1.74 15.68
C THR A 23 9.48 3.23 15.34
N LEU A 24 9.07 3.61 14.13
CA LEU A 24 9.02 5.03 13.71
C LEU A 24 7.73 5.74 14.16
N GLY A 25 6.69 4.97 14.50
CA GLY A 25 5.41 5.48 14.94
C GLY A 25 4.66 6.32 13.89
N SER A 26 3.50 6.84 14.28
CA SER A 26 2.57 7.56 13.40
C SER A 26 3.06 8.93 12.92
N LYS A 27 4.26 9.36 13.34
CA LYS A 27 4.85 10.67 13.04
C LYS A 27 5.37 10.79 11.60
N TYR A 28 5.73 9.67 10.96
CA TYR A 28 6.37 9.66 9.64
C TYR A 28 5.56 8.91 8.59
N LYS A 29 4.24 9.16 8.51
CA LYS A 29 3.33 8.45 7.59
C LYS A 29 3.69 8.57 6.11
N THR A 30 4.08 9.75 5.64
CA THR A 30 4.49 9.97 4.24
C THR A 30 5.63 9.05 3.79
N PRO A 31 6.82 9.06 4.45
CA PRO A 31 7.90 8.17 4.04
C PRO A 31 7.56 6.69 4.26
N LEU A 32 6.71 6.34 5.23
CA LEU A 32 6.24 4.97 5.42
C LEU A 32 5.35 4.49 4.27
N ILE A 33 4.39 5.31 3.81
CA ILE A 33 3.55 5.02 2.63
C ILE A 33 4.43 4.79 1.40
N LEU A 34 5.41 5.67 1.15
CA LEU A 34 6.34 5.52 0.03
C LEU A 34 7.16 4.22 0.12
N ARG A 35 7.61 3.85 1.33
CA ARG A 35 8.35 2.61 1.56
C ARG A 35 7.49 1.38 1.30
N MET A 36 6.23 1.39 1.74
CA MET A 36 5.27 0.31 1.49
C MET A 36 4.96 0.15 0.00
N PHE A 37 4.65 1.25 -0.69
CA PHE A 37 4.44 1.28 -2.14
C PHE A 37 5.66 0.74 -2.91
N GLY A 38 6.87 1.19 -2.54
CA GLY A 38 8.12 0.75 -3.14
C GLY A 38 8.43 -0.74 -2.90
N ALA A 39 8.14 -1.24 -1.69
CA ALA A 39 8.31 -2.65 -1.36
C ALA A 39 7.42 -3.55 -2.23
N LEU A 40 6.13 -3.22 -2.34
CA LEU A 40 5.19 -3.96 -3.19
C LEU A 40 5.65 -3.98 -4.66
N ASN A 41 6.12 -2.85 -5.20
CA ASN A 41 6.68 -2.78 -6.55
C ASN A 41 7.91 -3.69 -6.73
N ARG A 42 8.83 -3.70 -5.75
CA ARG A 42 10.05 -4.54 -5.78
C ARG A 42 9.72 -6.03 -5.84
N PHE A 43 8.62 -6.45 -5.24
CA PHE A 43 8.19 -7.86 -5.23
C PHE A 43 7.26 -8.24 -6.37
N ASN A 44 7.06 -7.35 -7.33
CA ASN A 44 6.14 -7.52 -8.46
C ASN A 44 4.67 -7.64 -8.01
N LEU A 45 4.31 -7.04 -6.87
CA LEU A 45 2.96 -6.94 -6.34
C LEU A 45 2.27 -5.65 -6.82
N LYS A 46 2.41 -5.35 -8.11
CA LYS A 46 1.91 -4.11 -8.73
C LYS A 46 0.37 -4.07 -8.78
N ILE A 47 -0.25 -5.25 -8.89
CA ILE A 47 -1.71 -5.40 -8.94
C ILE A 47 -2.30 -5.11 -7.56
N GLU A 48 -1.70 -5.66 -6.51
CA GLU A 48 -2.05 -5.40 -5.12
C GLU A 48 -1.88 -3.91 -4.80
N ASN A 49 -0.74 -3.32 -5.21
CA ASN A 49 -0.50 -1.89 -5.08
C ASN A 49 -1.60 -1.04 -5.71
N ARG A 50 -2.07 -1.44 -6.90
CA ARG A 50 -3.16 -0.78 -7.62
C ARG A 50 -4.48 -0.92 -6.87
N TYR A 51 -4.79 -2.11 -6.36
CA TYR A 51 -6.00 -2.36 -5.58
C TYR A 51 -6.05 -1.53 -4.29
N ILE A 52 -4.96 -1.47 -3.54
CA ILE A 52 -4.83 -0.62 -2.33
C ILE A 52 -5.20 0.84 -2.65
N LEU A 53 -4.62 1.37 -3.73
CA LEU A 53 -4.87 2.75 -4.16
C LEU A 53 -6.32 2.97 -4.62
N CYS A 54 -6.88 2.01 -5.36
CA CYS A 54 -8.26 2.11 -5.82
C CYS A 54 -9.25 2.01 -4.66
N ASN A 55 -9.04 1.09 -3.72
CA ASN A 55 -9.85 0.97 -2.50
C ASN A 55 -9.88 2.29 -1.73
N PHE A 56 -8.71 2.88 -1.45
CA PHE A 56 -8.64 4.17 -0.77
C PHE A 56 -9.39 5.27 -1.52
N LEU A 57 -9.18 5.37 -2.83
CA LEU A 57 -9.82 6.39 -3.66
C LEU A 57 -11.35 6.21 -3.74
N ASP A 58 -11.83 4.97 -3.74
CA ASP A 58 -13.26 4.64 -3.76
C ASP A 58 -13.92 4.93 -2.41
N GLN A 59 -13.33 4.39 -1.33
CA GLN A 59 -13.84 4.52 0.04
C GLN A 59 -13.97 5.99 0.49
N TYR A 60 -13.03 6.84 0.08
CA TYR A 60 -13.02 8.26 0.44
C TYR A 60 -13.41 9.17 -0.72
N GLY A 61 -13.97 8.62 -1.81
CA GLY A 61 -14.28 9.31 -3.05
C GLY A 61 -15.04 10.62 -2.84
N ASP A 62 -16.09 10.58 -2.01
CA ASP A 62 -16.91 11.75 -1.68
C ASP A 62 -16.12 12.87 -0.99
N LEU A 63 -15.25 12.51 -0.04
CA LEU A 63 -14.44 13.48 0.71
C LEU A 63 -13.33 14.10 -0.13
N ILE A 64 -12.79 13.34 -1.09
CA ILE A 64 -11.67 13.78 -1.93
C ILE A 64 -12.12 14.35 -3.28
N GLY A 65 -13.44 14.46 -3.50
CA GLY A 65 -14.04 15.00 -4.73
C GLY A 65 -13.75 14.14 -5.95
N LEU A 66 -13.75 12.82 -5.79
CA LEU A 66 -13.71 11.85 -6.88
C LEU A 66 -15.13 11.71 -7.45
N LYS A 67 -15.35 12.14 -8.69
CA LYS A 67 -16.68 12.09 -9.32
C LYS A 67 -16.97 10.79 -10.06
N ASN A 68 -15.93 10.08 -10.46
CA ASN A 68 -16.00 8.93 -11.34
C ASN A 68 -15.60 7.67 -10.57
N ASN A 69 -16.15 6.53 -10.98
CA ASN A 69 -15.78 5.23 -10.43
C ASN A 69 -14.29 4.96 -10.74
N ILE A 70 -13.46 4.90 -9.70
CA ILE A 70 -12.01 4.72 -9.89
C ILE A 70 -11.70 3.38 -10.57
N TYR A 71 -12.50 2.34 -10.35
CA TYR A 71 -12.28 1.04 -10.96
C TYR A 71 -12.53 1.02 -12.47
N SER A 72 -13.38 1.89 -13.02
CA SER A 72 -13.55 1.99 -14.47
C SER A 72 -12.37 2.68 -15.16
N GLU A 73 -11.72 3.64 -14.48
CA GLU A 73 -10.66 4.46 -15.08
C GLU A 73 -9.25 4.05 -14.66
N ASN A 74 -9.11 3.13 -13.70
CA ASN A 74 -7.80 2.84 -13.11
C ASN A 74 -6.78 2.42 -14.18
N ASN A 75 -7.17 1.59 -15.15
CA ASN A 75 -6.28 1.06 -16.18
C ASN A 75 -5.77 2.11 -17.16
N GLU A 76 -6.40 3.28 -17.22
CA GLU A 76 -5.97 4.41 -18.04
C GLU A 76 -4.79 5.17 -17.40
N ARG A 77 -4.52 4.91 -16.11
CA ARG A 77 -3.46 5.54 -15.34
C ARG A 77 -2.35 4.54 -15.04
N SER A 78 -1.10 4.99 -15.18
CA SER A 78 0.03 4.26 -14.64
C SER A 78 -0.07 4.15 -13.11
N LEU A 79 0.57 3.13 -12.55
CA LEU A 79 0.54 2.91 -11.10
C LEU A 79 1.11 4.12 -10.32
N ASN A 80 2.16 4.77 -10.84
CA ASN A 80 2.73 5.96 -10.23
C ASN A 80 1.77 7.16 -10.30
N GLN A 81 1.01 7.31 -11.39
CA GLN A 81 0.00 8.37 -11.49
C GLN A 81 -1.15 8.14 -10.50
N LEU A 82 -1.59 6.89 -10.33
CA LEU A 82 -2.57 6.54 -9.29
C LEU A 82 -2.04 6.83 -7.89
N PHE A 83 -0.78 6.47 -7.63
CA PHE A 83 -0.13 6.75 -6.35
C PHE A 83 -0.08 8.25 -6.05
N LEU A 84 0.40 9.06 -6.99
CA LEU A 84 0.48 10.52 -6.82
C LEU A 84 -0.90 11.15 -6.65
N MET A 85 -1.91 10.65 -7.36
CA MET A 85 -3.29 11.09 -7.22
C MET A 85 -3.83 10.78 -5.82
N ALA A 86 -3.77 9.53 -5.37
CA ALA A 86 -4.22 9.12 -4.05
C ALA A 86 -3.48 9.87 -2.94
N TYR A 87 -2.16 9.99 -3.04
CA TYR A 87 -1.35 10.70 -2.06
C TYR A 87 -1.71 12.18 -1.97
N LYS A 88 -1.83 12.86 -3.11
CA LYS A 88 -2.20 14.29 -3.13
C LYS A 88 -3.60 14.49 -2.55
N LYS A 89 -4.57 13.69 -2.98
CA LYS A 89 -5.95 13.73 -2.46
C LYS A 89 -6.02 13.45 -0.96
N ALA A 90 -5.28 12.46 -0.48
CA ALA A 90 -5.17 12.16 0.93
C ALA A 90 -4.58 13.35 1.71
N LYS A 91 -3.51 13.97 1.21
CA LYS A 91 -2.91 15.13 1.86
C LYS A 91 -3.85 16.33 1.91
N ASP A 92 -4.51 16.64 0.79
CA ASP A 92 -5.40 17.81 0.66
C ASP A 92 -6.66 17.66 1.56
N ALA A 93 -7.10 16.43 1.83
CA ALA A 93 -8.26 16.12 2.69
C ALA A 93 -7.89 15.67 4.11
N GLU A 94 -6.61 15.78 4.51
CA GLU A 94 -6.10 15.31 5.82
C GLU A 94 -6.23 13.79 6.08
N LEU A 95 -6.43 13.00 5.02
CA LEU A 95 -6.62 11.54 5.04
C LEU A 95 -5.34 10.71 4.91
N LEU A 96 -4.17 11.27 5.28
CA LEU A 96 -2.89 10.54 5.19
C LEU A 96 -2.81 9.37 6.17
N ASN A 97 -3.59 9.39 7.25
CA ASN A 97 -3.61 8.29 8.21
C ASN A 97 -4.32 7.08 7.62
N GLU A 98 -5.39 7.33 6.89
CA GLU A 98 -6.29 6.38 6.26
C GLU A 98 -5.56 5.70 5.11
N LEU A 99 -4.90 6.47 4.24
CA LEU A 99 -4.04 5.91 3.18
C LEU A 99 -2.91 5.06 3.77
N TYR A 100 -2.31 5.50 4.88
CA TYR A 100 -1.30 4.73 5.58
C TYR A 100 -1.85 3.41 6.13
N GLN A 101 -3.03 3.42 6.77
CA GLN A 101 -3.65 2.21 7.31
C GLN A 101 -4.06 1.24 6.21
N GLU A 102 -4.63 1.73 5.10
CA GLU A 102 -5.00 0.89 3.96
C GLU A 102 -3.79 0.10 3.44
N TYR A 103 -2.62 0.76 3.35
CA TYR A 103 -1.37 0.09 3.00
C TYR A 103 -0.91 -0.93 4.06
N LEU A 104 -0.96 -0.55 5.34
CA LEU A 104 -0.51 -1.40 6.44
C LEU A 104 -1.35 -2.68 6.54
N ASP A 105 -2.67 -2.52 6.52
CA ASP A 105 -3.61 -3.62 6.65
C ASP A 105 -3.55 -4.54 5.44
N SER A 106 -3.42 -3.97 4.23
CA SER A 106 -3.22 -4.76 3.02
C SER A 106 -1.91 -5.55 3.04
N ILE A 107 -0.81 -4.95 3.52
CA ILE A 107 0.47 -5.65 3.67
C ILE A 107 0.34 -6.79 4.69
N ARG A 108 -0.31 -6.55 5.83
CA ARG A 108 -0.57 -7.60 6.83
C ARG A 108 -1.39 -8.74 6.24
N ALA A 109 -2.44 -8.44 5.49
CA ALA A 109 -3.28 -9.42 4.82
C ALA A 109 -2.50 -10.23 3.77
N ILE A 110 -1.63 -9.58 2.98
CA ILE A 110 -0.74 -10.25 2.01
C ILE A 110 0.20 -11.22 2.74
N CYS A 111 0.82 -10.80 3.85
CA CYS A 111 1.68 -11.64 4.66
C CYS A 111 0.93 -12.87 5.22
N GLN A 112 -0.27 -12.66 5.78
CA GLN A 112 -1.10 -13.76 6.30
C GLN A 112 -1.47 -14.76 5.20
N LYS A 113 -1.93 -14.28 4.04
CA LYS A 113 -2.34 -15.13 2.91
C LYS A 113 -1.20 -15.95 2.31
N THR A 114 0.04 -15.47 2.42
CA THR A 114 1.23 -16.13 1.89
C THR A 114 1.91 -17.07 2.89
N GLU A 115 1.23 -17.42 3.99
CA GLU A 115 1.79 -18.19 5.12
C GLU A 115 3.08 -17.56 5.68
N MET A 116 3.25 -16.25 5.52
CA MET A 116 4.30 -15.48 6.19
C MET A 116 3.82 -15.15 7.60
N ASN A 117 3.56 -16.17 8.41
CA ASN A 117 3.30 -15.98 9.84
C ASN A 117 4.57 -15.41 10.47
N PHE A 118 4.48 -14.17 10.93
CA PHE A 118 5.38 -13.62 11.95
C PHE A 118 4.78 -14.08 13.27
N ASN A 119 5.31 -15.18 13.81
CA ASN A 119 4.99 -15.54 15.18
C ASN A 119 5.53 -14.41 16.08
N GLU A 120 4.68 -14.05 17.03
CA GLU A 120 4.81 -13.07 18.11
C GLU A 120 6.19 -13.02 18.78
#